data_AF-A0A956C053-F1
#
_entry.id   AF-A0A956C053-F1
#
_cell.length_a   1.000
_cell.length_b   1.000
_cell.length_c   1.000
_cell.angle_alpha   90.00
_cell.angle_beta   90.00
_cell.angle_gamma   90.00
#
_symmetry.space_group_name_H-M   'P 1'
#
loop_
_entity.id
_entity.type
_entity.pdbx_description
1 polymer ?
#
loop_
_entity_poly.entity_id
_entity_poly.type
_entity_poly.pdbx_seq_one_letter_code
_entity_poly.pdbx_strand_id
1 'polypeptide(L)'
;MLIQVAQLFAVDLGFFAAEGEADLSRDLHEVLSDPLFDAMDISSAELKEMVAQSPSIARALLALYGAYRDAQHSATTLAVQVSEGEAQEGTEPTPQSPSEEVNDFIQASGNYFPDLEEAAERLWQRAALSENSIQDKLILALHEHHGVKVEIVPWSRLPGALRRYDPKKRQLLLSELLPTRSRRFQLAHQWCLLEHGELLDHHAEDPRFFSAASRSLARVSLANYFAGAVLMPYGPFLDAAKRERYDVDVLGRRYRVGFEQVCHRLTTLRRPKAEGIPFHMLRIDVAGNISKRFSGSGIRFARFGGACPRWNVFQAFMTPGMIRVQVGQMPDGRTFFCIARTIQRDSGGYHAPQPVMAVGLG
;
A
#
# COMPACT_ATOMS: atom_id res chain seq x y z
N MET A 1 24.94 -13.93 -16.82
CA MET A 1 23.85 -14.66 -16.13
C MET A 1 22.45 -14.22 -16.57
N LEU A 2 22.13 -12.93 -16.75
CA LEU A 2 20.80 -12.50 -17.21
C LEU A 2 20.38 -13.07 -18.59
N ILE A 3 21.32 -13.19 -19.53
CA ILE A 3 21.04 -13.67 -20.90
C ILE A 3 20.59 -15.14 -20.91
N GLN A 4 21.17 -15.99 -20.05
CA GLN A 4 20.77 -17.40 -19.94
C GLN A 4 19.40 -17.57 -19.28
N VAL A 5 19.02 -16.69 -18.34
CA VAL A 5 17.69 -16.69 -17.73
C VAL A 5 16.63 -16.19 -18.72
N ALA A 6 16.91 -15.13 -19.47
CA ALA A 6 16.00 -14.61 -20.51
C ALA A 6 15.75 -15.62 -21.64
N GLN A 7 16.77 -16.38 -22.04
CA GLN A 7 16.62 -17.47 -23.02
C GLN A 7 15.83 -18.67 -22.47
N LEU A 8 15.87 -18.94 -21.17
CA LEU A 8 15.13 -20.05 -20.54
C LEU A 8 13.63 -19.74 -20.38
N PHE A 9 13.26 -18.47 -20.24
CA PHE A 9 11.88 -18.03 -19.99
C PHE A 9 11.21 -17.33 -21.19
N ALA A 10 11.89 -17.22 -22.34
CA ALA A 10 11.38 -16.55 -23.54
C ALA A 10 10.82 -15.13 -23.27
N VAL A 11 11.46 -14.39 -22.36
CA VAL A 11 11.08 -13.02 -22.02
C VAL A 11 12.03 -12.05 -22.71
N ASP A 12 11.47 -11.10 -23.47
CA ASP A 12 12.24 -10.07 -24.14
C ASP A 12 12.83 -9.09 -23.11
N LEU A 13 14.15 -9.08 -22.98
CA LEU A 13 14.87 -8.15 -22.10
C LEU A 13 14.69 -6.69 -22.51
N GLY A 14 14.36 -6.42 -23.77
CA GLY A 14 14.03 -5.08 -24.27
C GLY A 14 12.75 -4.52 -23.65
N PHE A 15 11.81 -5.39 -23.24
CA PHE A 15 10.55 -4.99 -22.65
C PHE A 15 10.75 -4.24 -21.32
N PHE A 16 11.60 -4.75 -20.41
CA PHE A 16 11.80 -4.15 -19.08
C PHE A 16 12.60 -2.83 -19.10
N ALA A 17 13.58 -2.70 -20.01
CA ALA A 17 14.33 -1.45 -20.17
C ALA A 17 13.46 -0.36 -20.80
N ALA A 18 12.67 -0.72 -21.83
CA ALA A 18 11.73 0.19 -22.47
C ALA A 18 10.58 0.61 -21.55
N GLU A 19 10.13 -0.27 -20.66
CA GLU A 19 9.10 0.05 -19.66
C GLU A 19 9.63 1.07 -18.64
N GLY A 20 10.86 0.91 -18.13
CA GLY A 20 11.47 1.88 -17.22
C GLY A 20 11.68 3.29 -17.81
N GLU A 21 12.08 3.38 -19.09
CA GLU A 21 12.23 4.66 -19.80
C GLU A 21 10.89 5.30 -20.17
N ALA A 22 9.91 4.49 -20.61
CA ALA A 22 8.57 4.98 -20.92
C ALA A 22 7.82 5.52 -19.70
N ASP A 23 8.16 5.03 -18.51
CA ASP A 23 7.61 5.43 -17.22
C ASP A 23 8.19 6.77 -16.79
N LEU A 24 9.52 6.87 -16.84
CA LEU A 24 10.25 8.10 -16.50
C LEU A 24 9.84 9.27 -17.42
N SER A 25 9.62 9.01 -18.71
CA SER A 25 9.16 10.03 -19.66
C SER A 25 7.75 10.53 -19.36
N ARG A 26 6.84 9.65 -18.93
CA ARG A 26 5.47 10.05 -18.56
C ARG A 26 5.42 10.80 -17.24
N ASP A 27 6.18 10.39 -16.24
CA ASP A 27 6.29 11.11 -14.96
C ASP A 27 6.81 12.54 -15.18
N LEU A 28 7.83 12.70 -16.04
CA LEU A 28 8.32 14.03 -16.42
C LEU A 28 7.29 14.85 -17.20
N HIS A 29 6.56 14.20 -18.10
CA HIS A 29 5.48 14.88 -18.82
C HIS A 29 4.39 15.37 -17.86
N GLU A 30 4.07 14.60 -16.82
CA GLU A 30 3.15 15.02 -15.77
C GLU A 30 3.66 16.26 -15.03
N VAL A 31 4.93 16.25 -14.61
CA VAL A 31 5.57 17.41 -13.94
C VAL A 31 5.53 18.66 -14.82
N LEU A 32 5.88 18.52 -16.11
CA LEU A 32 5.89 19.64 -17.05
C LEU A 32 4.51 20.08 -17.50
N SER A 33 3.45 19.36 -17.14
CA SER A 33 2.07 19.81 -17.33
C SER A 33 1.59 20.72 -16.20
N ASP A 34 2.40 20.96 -15.17
CA ASP A 34 2.12 21.97 -14.14
C ASP A 34 2.22 23.39 -14.75
N PRO A 35 1.26 24.30 -14.44
CA PRO A 35 1.27 25.68 -14.94
C PRO A 35 2.58 26.45 -14.70
N LEU A 36 3.41 26.02 -13.75
CA LEU A 36 4.77 26.52 -13.54
C LEU A 36 5.63 26.48 -14.82
N PHE A 37 5.39 25.52 -15.70
CA PHE A 37 6.19 25.27 -16.89
C PHE A 37 5.54 25.71 -18.20
N ASP A 38 4.34 26.32 -18.18
CA ASP A 38 3.60 26.73 -19.38
C ASP A 38 4.41 27.63 -20.32
N ALA A 39 5.35 28.42 -19.79
CA ALA A 39 6.18 29.32 -20.58
C ALA A 39 7.35 28.64 -21.32
N MET A 40 7.62 27.35 -21.05
CA MET A 40 8.81 26.66 -21.56
C MET A 40 8.57 25.88 -22.87
N ASP A 41 7.33 25.74 -23.34
CA ASP A 41 6.95 25.07 -24.60
C ASP A 41 7.68 23.73 -24.86
N ILE A 42 7.88 22.93 -23.81
CA ILE A 42 8.66 21.69 -23.90
C ILE A 42 7.85 20.62 -24.60
N SER A 43 8.37 20.08 -25.70
CA SER A 43 7.70 19.06 -26.48
C SER A 43 7.86 17.66 -25.88
N SER A 44 6.88 16.77 -26.12
CA SER A 44 6.98 15.36 -25.70
C SER A 44 8.14 14.61 -26.37
N ALA A 45 8.69 15.13 -27.49
CA ALA A 45 9.84 14.57 -28.17
C ALA A 45 11.15 14.87 -27.41
N GLU A 46 11.35 16.12 -26.99
CA GLU A 46 12.50 16.55 -26.18
C GLU A 46 12.55 15.81 -24.83
N LEU A 47 11.38 15.59 -24.21
CA LEU A 47 11.28 14.79 -22.98
C LEU A 47 11.78 13.35 -23.16
N LYS A 48 11.34 12.69 -24.24
CA LYS A 48 11.76 11.31 -24.54
C LYS A 48 13.26 11.26 -24.82
N GLU A 49 13.80 12.25 -25.53
CA GLU A 49 15.23 12.35 -25.81
C GLU A 49 16.05 12.52 -24.53
N MET A 50 15.63 13.41 -23.61
CA MET A 50 16.30 13.60 -22.32
C MET A 50 16.30 12.33 -21.48
N VAL A 51 15.18 11.59 -21.45
CA VAL A 51 15.10 10.33 -20.70
C VAL A 51 16.01 9.26 -21.29
N ALA A 52 16.07 9.16 -22.62
CA ALA A 52 16.93 8.20 -23.31
C ALA A 52 18.43 8.53 -23.16
N GLN A 53 18.81 9.81 -23.23
CA GLN A 53 20.21 10.24 -23.19
C GLN A 53 20.73 10.46 -21.77
N SER A 54 19.88 10.87 -20.82
CA SER A 54 20.27 11.32 -19.47
C SER A 54 19.22 10.97 -18.40
N PRO A 55 18.96 9.67 -18.15
CA PRO A 55 17.94 9.23 -17.19
C PRO A 55 18.23 9.64 -15.74
N SER A 56 19.50 9.87 -15.37
CA SER A 56 19.88 10.39 -14.05
C SER A 56 19.40 11.82 -13.82
N ILE A 57 19.48 12.67 -14.84
CA ILE A 57 19.00 14.07 -14.80
C ILE A 57 17.48 14.09 -14.71
N ALA A 58 16.81 13.26 -15.51
CA ALA A 58 15.35 13.08 -15.44
C ALA A 58 14.86 12.73 -14.03
N ARG A 59 15.52 11.76 -13.37
CA ARG A 59 15.21 11.39 -11.97
C ARG A 59 15.50 12.53 -10.99
N ALA A 60 16.60 13.26 -11.18
CA ALA A 60 16.95 14.41 -10.34
C ALA A 60 15.92 15.55 -10.44
N LEU A 61 15.35 15.79 -11.63
CA LEU A 61 14.28 16.77 -11.83
C LEU A 61 12.98 16.35 -11.14
N LEU A 62 12.59 15.08 -11.23
CA LEU A 62 11.42 14.56 -10.51
C LEU A 62 11.59 14.69 -9.00
N ALA A 63 12.78 14.35 -8.48
CA ALA A 63 13.16 14.54 -7.09
C ALA A 63 13.10 16.02 -6.65
N LEU A 64 13.60 16.93 -7.49
CA LEU A 64 13.54 18.37 -7.19
C LEU A 64 12.09 18.90 -7.18
N TYR A 65 11.28 18.48 -8.14
CA TYR A 65 9.88 18.91 -8.21
C TYR A 65 9.05 18.33 -7.06
N GLY A 66 9.30 17.09 -6.65
CA GLY A 66 8.74 16.48 -5.44
C GLY A 66 9.08 17.31 -4.20
N ALA A 67 10.36 17.61 -3.97
CA ALA A 67 10.79 18.49 -2.87
C ALA A 67 10.14 19.87 -2.93
N TYR A 68 9.99 20.46 -4.11
CA TYR A 68 9.31 21.74 -4.31
C TYR A 68 7.83 21.67 -3.91
N ARG A 69 7.12 20.62 -4.32
CA ARG A 69 5.71 20.39 -3.93
C ARG A 69 5.57 20.17 -2.43
N ASP A 70 6.44 19.37 -1.83
CA ASP A 70 6.47 19.14 -0.38
C ASP A 70 6.76 20.42 0.39
N ALA A 71 7.69 21.26 -0.09
CA ALA A 71 7.99 22.56 0.50
C ALA A 71 6.80 23.53 0.38
N GLN A 72 6.11 23.56 -0.76
CA GLN A 72 4.89 24.36 -0.96
C GLN A 72 3.75 23.89 -0.04
N HIS A 73 3.54 22.58 0.09
CA HIS A 73 2.55 22.01 1.01
C HIS A 73 2.91 22.32 2.46
N SER A 74 4.18 22.20 2.84
CA SER A 74 4.66 22.52 4.18
C SER A 74 4.50 24.01 4.50
N ALA A 75 4.81 24.90 3.56
CA ALA A 75 4.61 26.35 3.72
C ALA A 75 3.13 26.72 3.82
N THR A 76 2.26 26.06 3.06
CA THR A 76 0.80 26.25 3.14
C THR A 76 0.26 25.72 4.48
N THR A 77 0.75 24.57 4.94
CA THR A 77 0.42 23.99 6.25
C THR A 77 0.92 24.86 7.40
N LEU A 78 2.12 25.42 7.28
CA LEU A 78 2.69 26.37 8.25
C LEU A 78 1.91 27.69 8.24
N ALA A 79 1.43 28.17 7.10
CA ALA A 79 0.56 29.35 7.01
C ALA A 79 -0.81 29.12 7.68
N VAL A 80 -1.36 27.91 7.57
CA VAL A 80 -2.58 27.50 8.31
C VAL A 80 -2.28 27.34 9.81
N GLN A 81 -1.14 26.76 10.18
CA GLN A 81 -0.71 26.61 11.58
C GLN A 81 -0.33 27.93 12.25
N VAL A 82 0.18 28.92 11.52
CA VAL A 82 0.40 30.29 12.04
C VAL A 82 -0.93 31.01 12.30
N SER A 83 -2.02 30.59 11.63
CA SER A 83 -3.39 31.01 11.97
C SER A 83 -3.99 30.25 13.17
N GLU A 84 -3.43 29.09 13.56
CA GLU A 84 -3.99 28.22 14.62
C GLU A 84 -3.02 27.93 15.80
N GLY A 85 -1.82 28.48 15.81
CA GLY A 85 -0.97 28.60 17.01
C GLY A 85 -0.15 27.38 17.43
N GLU A 86 0.10 26.38 16.57
CA GLU A 86 0.94 25.23 16.93
C GLU A 86 1.99 24.93 15.84
N ALA A 87 3.26 25.26 16.12
CA ALA A 87 4.40 24.96 15.27
C ALA A 87 5.04 23.62 15.69
N GLN A 88 5.26 22.72 14.73
CA GLN A 88 6.01 21.48 14.92
C GLN A 88 7.32 21.55 14.10
N GLU A 89 8.44 21.20 14.74
CA GLU A 89 9.80 21.42 14.24
C GLU A 89 10.13 20.63 12.97
N GLY A 90 11.03 21.21 12.18
CA GLY A 90 11.25 20.90 10.77
C GLY A 90 11.87 19.53 10.52
N THR A 91 11.31 18.84 9.52
CA THR A 91 11.93 17.69 8.87
C THR A 91 12.72 18.19 7.67
N GLU A 92 13.99 17.78 7.53
CA GLU A 92 14.78 18.11 6.34
C GLU A 92 14.06 17.64 5.06
N PRO A 93 14.01 18.46 4.00
CA PRO A 93 13.36 18.08 2.75
C PRO A 93 14.16 16.97 2.08
N THR A 94 13.63 15.76 2.14
CA THR A 94 14.06 14.65 1.28
C THR A 94 13.38 14.80 -0.09
N PRO A 95 14.08 14.45 -1.20
CA PRO A 95 13.57 14.66 -2.55
C PRO A 95 12.25 13.94 -2.88
N GLN A 96 11.92 12.89 -2.12
CA GLN A 96 10.64 12.17 -2.20
C GLN A 96 10.19 11.80 -0.79
N SER A 97 8.88 11.85 -0.53
CA SER A 97 8.36 11.43 0.78
C SER A 97 8.63 9.94 1.04
N PRO A 98 8.89 9.51 2.29
CA PRO A 98 9.09 8.09 2.61
C PRO A 98 7.94 7.19 2.15
N SER A 99 6.71 7.71 2.12
CA SER A 99 5.54 7.01 1.59
C SER A 99 5.60 6.75 0.09
N GLU A 100 6.15 7.68 -0.68
CA GLU A 100 6.36 7.49 -2.12
C GLU A 100 7.44 6.47 -2.40
N GLU A 101 8.59 6.54 -1.72
CA GLU A 101 9.68 5.57 -1.90
C GLU A 101 9.19 4.13 -1.64
N VAL A 102 8.42 3.94 -0.55
CA VAL A 102 7.83 2.62 -0.22
C VAL A 102 6.80 2.18 -1.24
N ASN A 103 5.96 3.10 -1.73
CA ASN A 103 5.01 2.77 -2.80
C ASN A 103 5.74 2.34 -4.09
N ASP A 104 6.77 3.07 -4.49
CA ASP A 104 7.55 2.78 -5.69
C ASP A 104 8.30 1.46 -5.54
N PHE A 105 8.81 1.15 -4.34
CA PHE A 105 9.34 -0.17 -4.01
C PHE A 105 8.32 -1.29 -4.19
N ILE A 106 7.13 -1.15 -3.60
CA ILE A 106 6.10 -2.19 -3.69
C ILE A 106 5.66 -2.39 -5.15
N GLN A 107 5.52 -1.32 -5.93
CA GLN A 107 5.16 -1.40 -7.35
C GLN A 107 6.26 -2.07 -8.18
N ALA A 108 7.53 -1.72 -7.95
CA ALA A 108 8.67 -2.34 -8.62
C ALA A 108 8.77 -3.85 -8.35
N SER A 109 8.37 -4.30 -7.16
CA SER A 109 8.25 -5.72 -6.81
C SER A 109 6.99 -6.40 -7.36
N GLY A 110 6.19 -5.72 -8.21
CA GLY A 110 4.92 -6.23 -8.72
C GLY A 110 3.88 -6.47 -7.63
N ASN A 111 4.04 -5.84 -6.46
CA ASN A 111 3.23 -6.04 -5.26
C ASN A 111 3.10 -7.51 -4.82
N TYR A 112 4.18 -8.28 -4.97
CA TYR A 112 4.24 -9.69 -4.59
C TYR A 112 5.61 -10.05 -4.02
N PHE A 113 5.62 -10.64 -2.83
CA PHE A 113 6.83 -11.00 -2.09
C PHE A 113 6.83 -12.51 -1.79
N PRO A 114 7.46 -13.34 -2.65
CA PRO A 114 7.36 -14.80 -2.57
C PRO A 114 7.83 -15.39 -1.24
N ASP A 115 8.86 -14.82 -0.67
CA ASP A 115 9.45 -15.20 0.61
C ASP A 115 8.53 -14.89 1.80
N LEU A 116 7.81 -13.76 1.77
CA LEU A 116 6.78 -13.44 2.76
C LEU A 116 5.54 -14.32 2.61
N GLU A 117 5.16 -14.70 1.40
CA GLU A 117 4.10 -15.71 1.17
C GLU A 117 4.49 -17.05 1.77
N GLU A 118 5.69 -17.52 1.49
CA GLU A 118 6.20 -18.79 2.01
C GLU A 118 6.33 -18.75 3.54
N ALA A 119 6.76 -17.61 4.10
CA ALA A 119 6.80 -17.41 5.55
C ALA A 119 5.40 -17.47 6.17
N ALA A 120 4.39 -16.87 5.52
CA ALA A 120 3.01 -16.95 5.97
C ALA A 120 2.47 -18.38 5.93
N GLU A 121 2.76 -19.14 4.86
CA GLU A 121 2.41 -20.55 4.73
C GLU A 121 3.11 -21.43 5.79
N ARG A 122 4.38 -21.16 6.10
CA ARG A 122 5.11 -21.84 7.18
C ARG A 122 4.49 -21.58 8.55
N LEU A 123 4.02 -20.36 8.82
CA LEU A 123 3.29 -20.06 10.07
C LEU A 123 1.99 -20.88 10.17
N TRP A 124 1.26 -21.04 9.06
CA TRP A 124 0.07 -21.90 9.05
C TRP A 124 0.36 -23.33 9.48
N GLN A 125 1.46 -23.92 9.00
CA GLN A 125 1.88 -25.25 9.39
C GLN A 125 2.37 -25.30 10.85
N ARG A 126 3.25 -24.37 11.22
CA ARG A 126 3.90 -24.34 12.54
C ARG A 126 2.93 -24.11 13.68
N ALA A 127 1.99 -23.18 13.53
CA ALA A 127 0.96 -22.89 14.53
C ALA A 127 -0.33 -23.70 14.31
N ALA A 128 -0.31 -24.67 13.37
CA ALA A 128 -1.44 -25.47 12.95
C ALA A 128 -2.72 -24.64 12.73
N LEU A 129 -2.60 -23.48 12.07
CA LEU A 129 -3.70 -22.52 11.95
C LEU A 129 -4.91 -23.13 11.24
N SER A 130 -6.10 -22.64 11.61
CA SER A 130 -7.34 -22.98 10.92
C SER A 130 -8.22 -21.74 10.82
N GLU A 131 -9.06 -21.65 9.78
CA GLU A 131 -9.89 -20.47 9.53
C GLU A 131 -10.77 -20.08 10.73
N ASN A 132 -11.28 -21.08 11.46
CA ASN A 132 -12.19 -20.88 12.58
C ASN A 132 -11.48 -20.52 13.89
N SER A 133 -10.20 -20.84 14.04
CA SER A 133 -9.45 -20.68 15.30
C SER A 133 -8.19 -19.81 15.17
N ILE A 134 -8.07 -19.03 14.09
CA ILE A 134 -6.83 -18.32 13.76
C ILE A 134 -6.37 -17.39 14.88
N GLN A 135 -7.29 -16.70 15.55
CA GLN A 135 -6.96 -15.77 16.62
C GLN A 135 -6.32 -16.48 17.81
N ASP A 136 -6.99 -17.50 18.34
CA ASP A 136 -6.55 -18.20 19.55
C ASP A 136 -5.24 -18.95 19.30
N LYS A 137 -5.09 -19.55 18.10
CA LYS A 137 -3.84 -20.22 17.71
C LYS A 137 -2.69 -19.24 17.50
N LEU A 138 -2.94 -18.04 16.98
CA LEU A 138 -1.89 -17.00 16.91
C LEU A 138 -1.48 -16.48 18.29
N ILE A 139 -2.44 -16.32 19.22
CA ILE A 139 -2.13 -15.94 20.61
C ILE A 139 -1.28 -17.03 21.27
N LEU A 140 -1.68 -18.29 21.11
CA LEU A 140 -0.92 -19.44 21.64
C LEU A 140 0.49 -19.50 21.04
N ALA A 141 0.60 -19.41 19.72
CA ALA A 141 1.90 -19.45 19.03
C ALA A 141 2.81 -18.29 19.45
N LEU A 142 2.29 -17.07 19.58
CA LEU A 142 3.03 -15.92 20.10
C LEU A 142 3.53 -16.16 21.54
N HIS A 143 2.72 -16.83 22.36
CA HIS A 143 3.11 -17.18 23.71
C HIS A 143 4.18 -18.28 23.73
N GLU A 144 3.99 -19.39 23.02
CA GLU A 144 4.87 -20.55 23.06
C GLU A 144 6.22 -20.29 22.38
N HIS A 145 6.24 -19.60 21.25
CA HIS A 145 7.46 -19.38 20.48
C HIS A 145 8.21 -18.11 20.86
N HIS A 146 7.50 -17.06 21.29
CA HIS A 146 8.12 -15.76 21.57
C HIS A 146 7.97 -15.32 23.04
N GLY A 147 7.21 -16.05 23.86
CA GLY A 147 6.92 -15.65 25.25
C GLY A 147 6.01 -14.42 25.33
N VAL A 148 5.29 -14.08 24.26
CA VAL A 148 4.48 -12.86 24.20
C VAL A 148 3.10 -13.11 24.81
N LYS A 149 2.74 -12.30 25.80
CA LYS A 149 1.39 -12.27 26.38
C LYS A 149 0.52 -11.26 25.65
N VAL A 150 -0.62 -11.71 25.14
CA VAL A 150 -1.60 -10.85 24.46
C VAL A 150 -2.72 -10.52 25.42
N GLU A 151 -3.05 -9.23 25.57
CA GLU A 151 -4.14 -8.77 26.43
C GLU A 151 -5.02 -7.78 25.68
N ILE A 152 -6.34 -7.99 25.72
CA ILE A 152 -7.31 -7.00 25.27
C ILE A 152 -7.61 -6.10 26.47
N VAL A 153 -7.33 -4.81 26.33
CA VAL A 153 -7.45 -3.83 27.42
C VAL A 153 -8.53 -2.79 27.13
N PRO A 154 -9.16 -2.23 28.17
CA PRO A 154 -10.09 -1.11 28.02
C PRO A 154 -9.43 0.08 27.30
N TRP A 155 -10.22 0.87 26.57
CA TRP A 155 -9.71 2.01 25.81
C TRP A 155 -8.90 3.00 26.67
N SER A 156 -9.27 3.16 27.94
CA SER A 156 -8.62 4.05 28.90
C SER A 156 -7.17 3.66 29.24
N ARG A 157 -6.77 2.39 29.03
CA ARG A 157 -5.38 1.93 29.19
C ARG A 157 -4.51 2.23 27.97
N LEU A 158 -5.10 2.52 26.82
CA LEU A 158 -4.40 2.84 25.57
C LEU A 158 -5.03 4.10 24.91
N PRO A 159 -5.00 5.27 25.56
CA PRO A 159 -5.53 6.49 24.96
C PRO A 159 -4.75 6.83 23.69
N GLY A 160 -5.47 7.07 22.58
CA GLY A 160 -4.88 7.41 21.29
C GLY A 160 -4.18 6.26 20.55
N ALA A 161 -4.13 5.05 21.12
CA ALA A 161 -3.49 3.90 20.50
C ALA A 161 -4.42 2.69 20.46
N LEU A 162 -4.43 1.98 19.33
CA LEU A 162 -5.16 0.73 19.22
C LEU A 162 -4.32 -0.47 19.63
N ARG A 163 -3.00 -0.34 19.59
CA ARG A 163 -2.06 -1.43 19.85
C ARG A 163 -0.79 -0.88 20.46
N ARG A 164 -0.21 -1.63 21.40
CA ARG A 164 1.12 -1.36 21.94
C ARG A 164 1.84 -2.66 22.24
N TYR A 165 3.09 -2.77 21.79
CA TYR A 165 3.97 -3.88 22.16
C TYR A 165 5.07 -3.36 23.08
N ASP A 166 5.24 -4.01 24.23
CA ASP A 166 6.35 -3.78 25.15
C ASP A 166 7.37 -4.91 24.98
N PRO A 167 8.54 -4.65 24.35
CA PRO A 167 9.56 -5.68 24.14
C PRO A 167 10.24 -6.13 25.44
N LYS A 168 10.29 -5.29 26.48
CA LYS A 168 10.91 -5.64 27.77
C LYS A 168 10.01 -6.61 28.55
N LYS A 169 8.69 -6.36 28.54
CA LYS A 169 7.70 -7.21 29.20
C LYS A 169 7.18 -8.35 28.33
N ARG A 170 7.51 -8.35 27.03
CA ARG A 170 6.93 -9.22 26.00
C ARG A 170 5.41 -9.23 26.07
N GLN A 171 4.82 -8.05 26.09
CA GLN A 171 3.38 -7.89 26.23
C GLN A 171 2.82 -7.13 25.02
N LEU A 172 1.84 -7.72 24.35
CA LEU A 172 1.07 -7.09 23.28
C LEU A 172 -0.30 -6.70 23.83
N LEU A 173 -0.52 -5.39 23.99
CA LEU A 173 -1.80 -4.83 24.38
C LEU A 173 -2.59 -4.44 23.13
N LEU A 174 -3.84 -4.89 23.06
CA LEU A 174 -4.80 -4.53 22.02
C LEU A 174 -5.97 -3.79 22.67
N SER A 175 -6.33 -2.63 22.13
CA SER A 175 -7.49 -1.88 22.60
C SER A 175 -8.78 -2.64 22.29
N GLU A 176 -9.75 -2.61 23.21
CA GLU A 176 -11.09 -3.17 22.99
C GLU A 176 -11.79 -2.54 21.78
N LEU A 177 -11.42 -1.31 21.41
CA LEU A 177 -11.93 -0.59 20.23
C LEU A 177 -11.50 -1.23 18.90
N LEU A 178 -10.47 -2.08 18.87
CA LEU A 178 -10.13 -2.86 17.68
C LEU A 178 -11.21 -3.92 17.43
N PRO A 179 -11.84 -3.94 16.26
CA PRO A 179 -12.70 -5.04 15.86
C PRO A 179 -11.93 -6.34 15.75
N THR A 180 -12.61 -7.47 15.94
CA THR A 180 -12.02 -8.82 15.92
C THR A 180 -11.19 -9.10 14.65
N ARG A 181 -11.66 -8.64 13.48
CA ARG A 181 -10.91 -8.74 12.20
C ARG A 181 -9.52 -8.09 12.28
N SER A 182 -9.45 -6.92 12.91
CA SER A 182 -8.24 -6.12 13.02
C SER A 182 -7.32 -6.67 14.10
N ARG A 183 -7.86 -7.28 15.17
CA ARG A 183 -7.05 -7.98 16.20
C ARG A 183 -6.21 -9.10 15.59
N ARG A 184 -6.82 -9.97 14.77
CA ARG A 184 -6.12 -11.08 14.08
C ARG A 184 -4.99 -10.58 13.20
N PHE A 185 -5.24 -9.49 12.47
CA PHE A 185 -4.24 -8.84 11.65
C PHE A 185 -3.06 -8.34 12.50
N GLN A 186 -3.33 -7.71 13.64
CA GLN A 186 -2.28 -7.23 14.55
C GLN A 186 -1.46 -8.35 15.20
N LEU A 187 -2.05 -9.53 15.42
CA LEU A 187 -1.32 -10.72 15.90
C LEU A 187 -0.34 -11.23 14.84
N ALA A 188 -0.81 -11.44 13.61
CA ALA A 188 0.04 -11.88 12.50
C ALA A 188 1.13 -10.84 12.17
N HIS A 189 0.79 -9.56 12.23
CA HIS A 189 1.76 -8.46 12.09
C HIS A 189 2.83 -8.51 13.19
N GLN A 190 2.44 -8.71 14.46
CA GLN A 190 3.42 -8.84 15.56
C GLN A 190 4.31 -10.07 15.40
N TRP A 191 3.76 -11.19 14.94
CA TRP A 191 4.56 -12.38 14.62
C TRP A 191 5.64 -12.04 13.60
N CYS A 192 5.28 -11.39 12.49
CA CYS A 192 6.22 -11.00 11.44
C CYS A 192 7.38 -10.17 11.99
N LEU A 193 7.07 -9.17 12.83
CA LEU A 193 8.09 -8.29 13.40
C LEU A 193 9.06 -9.01 14.36
N LEU A 194 8.65 -10.14 14.94
CA LEU A 194 9.49 -10.91 15.87
C LEU A 194 10.30 -11.99 15.17
N GLU A 195 9.69 -12.73 14.24
CA GLU A 195 10.29 -13.90 13.60
C GLU A 195 11.04 -13.55 12.32
N HIS A 196 10.61 -12.51 11.59
CA HIS A 196 11.09 -12.23 10.23
C HIS A 196 11.85 -10.91 10.13
N GLY A 197 12.50 -10.48 11.22
CA GLY A 197 13.27 -9.23 11.27
C GLY A 197 14.32 -9.13 10.15
N GLU A 198 15.15 -10.16 9.98
CA GLU A 198 16.20 -10.21 8.95
C GLU A 198 15.62 -10.19 7.53
N LEU A 199 14.50 -10.87 7.30
CA LEU A 199 13.82 -10.88 6.01
C LEU A 199 13.28 -9.48 5.65
N LEU A 200 12.70 -8.81 6.64
CA LEU A 200 12.23 -7.43 6.48
C LEU A 200 13.40 -6.45 6.27
N ASP A 201 14.54 -6.67 6.93
CA ASP A 201 15.75 -5.87 6.74
C ASP A 201 16.34 -6.06 5.35
N HIS A 202 16.39 -7.28 4.84
CA HIS A 202 16.86 -7.56 3.49
C HIS A 202 16.08 -6.78 2.42
N HIS A 203 14.74 -6.75 2.52
CA HIS A 203 13.92 -5.92 1.63
C HIS A 203 14.10 -4.41 1.88
N ALA A 204 14.33 -4.01 3.14
CA ALA A 204 14.54 -2.60 3.50
C ALA A 204 15.96 -2.08 3.14
N GLU A 205 16.85 -2.92 2.64
CA GLU A 205 18.15 -2.53 2.07
C GLU A 205 18.07 -2.13 0.59
N ASP A 206 16.87 -2.12 0.00
CA ASP A 206 16.67 -1.73 -1.40
C ASP A 206 17.23 -0.32 -1.70
N PRO A 207 17.95 -0.15 -2.82
CA PRO A 207 18.59 1.12 -3.18
C PRO A 207 17.62 2.28 -3.42
N ARG A 208 16.31 2.03 -3.55
CA ARG A 208 15.28 3.08 -3.64
C ARG A 208 15.04 3.80 -2.31
N PHE A 209 15.55 3.29 -1.19
CA PHE A 209 15.35 3.89 0.12
C PHE A 209 16.51 4.80 0.53
N PHE A 210 16.23 6.11 0.61
CA PHE A 210 17.24 7.13 0.92
C PHE A 210 17.31 7.51 2.40
N SER A 211 16.24 7.22 3.17
CA SER A 211 16.16 7.61 4.58
C SER A 211 15.88 6.42 5.52
N ALA A 212 16.29 6.54 6.79
CA ALA A 212 15.93 5.59 7.84
C ALA A 212 14.41 5.51 8.07
N ALA A 213 13.69 6.60 7.80
CA ALA A 213 12.23 6.65 7.87
C ALA A 213 11.59 5.77 6.79
N SER A 214 12.09 5.83 5.54
CA SER A 214 11.64 4.98 4.43
C SER A 214 11.85 3.51 4.73
N ARG A 215 13.02 3.14 5.24
CA ARG A 215 13.33 1.75 5.64
C ARG A 215 12.39 1.26 6.75
N SER A 216 12.13 2.10 7.75
CA SER A 216 11.21 1.78 8.84
C SER A 216 9.77 1.60 8.33
N LEU A 217 9.32 2.46 7.42
CA LEU A 217 8.00 2.37 6.79
C LEU A 217 7.88 1.15 5.86
N ALA A 218 8.95 0.78 5.15
CA ALA A 218 9.02 -0.43 4.34
C ALA A 218 8.82 -1.67 5.22
N ARG A 219 9.54 -1.78 6.35
CA ARG A 219 9.38 -2.87 7.33
C ARG A 219 7.94 -3.01 7.81
N VAL A 220 7.28 -1.90 8.14
CA VAL A 220 5.86 -1.89 8.54
C VAL A 220 4.95 -2.34 7.39
N SER A 221 5.20 -1.88 6.17
CA SER A 221 4.39 -2.21 4.99
C SER A 221 4.51 -3.70 4.62
N LEU A 222 5.72 -4.26 4.70
CA LEU A 222 6.00 -5.68 4.49
C LEU A 222 5.40 -6.56 5.60
N ALA A 223 5.45 -6.11 6.86
CA ALA A 223 4.77 -6.80 7.96
C ALA A 223 3.23 -6.78 7.79
N ASN A 224 2.67 -5.69 7.25
CA ASN A 224 1.25 -5.62 6.87
C ASN A 224 0.93 -6.57 5.71
N TYR A 225 1.80 -6.68 4.71
CA TYR A 225 1.68 -7.66 3.62
C TYR A 225 1.63 -9.08 4.18
N PHE A 226 2.59 -9.45 5.03
CA PHE A 226 2.65 -10.76 5.68
C PHE A 226 1.37 -11.04 6.47
N ALA A 227 0.89 -10.09 7.26
CA ALA A 227 -0.35 -10.26 8.02
C ALA A 227 -1.55 -10.52 7.11
N GLY A 228 -1.63 -9.85 5.95
CA GLY A 228 -2.62 -10.13 4.92
C GLY A 228 -2.50 -11.55 4.36
N ALA A 229 -1.28 -12.00 4.05
CA ALA A 229 -1.01 -13.34 3.54
C ALA A 229 -1.33 -14.45 4.56
N VAL A 230 -1.12 -14.20 5.86
CA VAL A 230 -1.52 -15.12 6.94
C VAL A 230 -3.04 -15.20 7.06
N LEU A 231 -3.76 -14.08 7.03
CA LEU A 231 -5.22 -14.13 7.13
C LEU A 231 -5.90 -14.69 5.87
N MET A 232 -5.26 -14.55 4.71
CA MET A 232 -5.77 -14.98 3.41
C MET A 232 -4.68 -15.77 2.66
N PRO A 233 -4.47 -17.06 3.01
CA PRO A 233 -3.44 -17.90 2.40
C PRO A 233 -3.59 -17.97 0.88
N TYR A 234 -2.47 -17.86 0.15
CA TYR A 234 -2.46 -17.59 -1.28
C TYR A 234 -3.36 -18.53 -2.10
N GLY A 235 -3.10 -19.85 -2.03
CA GLY A 235 -3.84 -20.87 -2.78
C GLY A 235 -5.34 -20.88 -2.45
N PRO A 236 -5.71 -21.16 -1.18
CA PRO A 236 -7.11 -21.14 -0.75
C PRO A 236 -7.85 -19.85 -1.11
N PHE A 237 -7.21 -18.69 -0.93
CA PHE A 237 -7.81 -17.41 -1.24
C PHE A 237 -8.01 -17.19 -2.74
N LEU A 238 -7.02 -17.55 -3.58
CA LEU A 238 -7.16 -17.47 -5.03
C LEU A 238 -8.29 -18.36 -5.56
N ASP A 239 -8.39 -19.59 -5.05
CA ASP A 239 -9.43 -20.53 -5.44
C ASP A 239 -10.82 -20.02 -5.03
N ALA A 240 -10.93 -19.49 -3.80
CA ALA A 240 -12.14 -18.83 -3.35
C ALA A 240 -12.49 -17.61 -4.22
N ALA A 241 -11.51 -16.75 -4.56
CA ALA A 241 -11.73 -15.58 -5.38
C ALA A 241 -12.25 -15.95 -6.77
N LYS A 242 -11.67 -16.96 -7.41
CA LYS A 242 -12.13 -17.47 -8.71
C LYS A 242 -13.54 -18.07 -8.62
N ARG A 243 -13.81 -18.90 -7.61
CA ARG A 243 -15.10 -19.56 -7.43
C ARG A 243 -16.23 -18.55 -7.20
N GLU A 244 -16.00 -17.56 -6.35
CA GLU A 244 -16.99 -16.52 -6.04
C GLU A 244 -16.97 -15.35 -7.03
N ARG A 245 -16.24 -15.48 -8.15
CA ARG A 245 -16.13 -14.45 -9.19
C ARG A 245 -15.72 -13.08 -8.65
N TYR A 246 -14.77 -13.09 -7.72
CA TYR A 246 -14.19 -11.91 -7.08
C TYR A 246 -15.18 -11.06 -6.27
N ASP A 247 -16.26 -11.67 -5.75
CA ASP A 247 -17.16 -11.00 -4.80
C ASP A 247 -16.43 -10.67 -3.49
N VAL A 248 -16.11 -9.38 -3.31
CA VAL A 248 -15.32 -8.87 -2.20
C VAL A 248 -16.05 -9.04 -0.86
N ASP A 249 -17.38 -8.94 -0.83
CA ASP A 249 -18.16 -9.09 0.40
C ASP A 249 -18.20 -10.57 0.84
N VAL A 250 -18.39 -11.50 -0.11
CA VAL A 250 -18.35 -12.94 0.19
C VAL A 250 -16.97 -13.37 0.68
N LEU A 251 -15.91 -12.92 0.01
CA LEU A 251 -14.53 -13.17 0.43
C LEU A 251 -14.24 -12.59 1.82
N GLY A 252 -14.66 -11.35 2.07
CA GLY A 252 -14.50 -10.69 3.37
C GLY A 252 -15.16 -11.48 4.50
N ARG A 253 -16.37 -12.00 4.28
CA ARG A 253 -17.08 -12.85 5.25
C ARG A 253 -16.38 -14.19 5.48
N ARG A 254 -15.92 -14.86 4.41
CA ARG A 254 -15.23 -16.15 4.47
C ARG A 254 -13.95 -16.08 5.30
N TYR A 255 -13.10 -15.09 5.00
CA TYR A 255 -11.82 -14.90 5.70
C TYR A 255 -11.93 -14.02 6.95
N ARG A 256 -13.12 -13.49 7.25
CA ARG A 256 -13.42 -12.62 8.40
C ARG A 256 -12.52 -11.38 8.46
N VAL A 257 -12.33 -10.76 7.29
CA VAL A 257 -11.52 -9.56 7.05
C VAL A 257 -12.38 -8.42 6.50
N GLY A 258 -11.89 -7.19 6.57
CA GLY A 258 -12.59 -6.01 6.05
C GLY A 258 -12.45 -5.85 4.54
N PHE A 259 -13.31 -4.99 3.95
CA PHE A 259 -13.31 -4.68 2.51
C PHE A 259 -11.92 -4.27 1.99
N GLU A 260 -11.25 -3.33 2.67
CA GLU A 260 -9.89 -2.88 2.29
C GLU A 260 -8.88 -4.03 2.29
N GLN A 261 -8.96 -4.94 3.26
CA GLN A 261 -8.02 -6.07 3.37
C GLN A 261 -8.20 -7.06 2.21
N VAL A 262 -9.44 -7.34 1.81
CA VAL A 262 -9.72 -8.18 0.64
C VAL A 262 -9.20 -7.52 -0.64
N CYS A 263 -9.53 -6.24 -0.86
CA CYS A 263 -9.03 -5.47 -2.00
C CYS A 263 -7.49 -5.51 -2.07
N HIS A 264 -6.84 -5.26 -0.94
CA HIS A 264 -5.38 -5.31 -0.86
C HIS A 264 -4.83 -6.70 -1.13
N ARG A 265 -5.51 -7.77 -0.69
CA ARG A 265 -5.03 -9.14 -0.99
C ARG A 265 -5.19 -9.48 -2.47
N LEU A 266 -6.27 -9.02 -3.10
CA LEU A 266 -6.49 -9.23 -4.53
C LEU A 266 -5.38 -8.60 -5.39
N THR A 267 -4.82 -7.46 -4.98
CA THR A 267 -3.69 -6.83 -5.70
C THR A 267 -2.36 -7.55 -5.55
N THR A 268 -2.25 -8.57 -4.68
CA THR A 268 -1.00 -9.32 -4.45
C THR A 268 -0.98 -10.69 -5.11
N LEU A 269 -2.03 -11.08 -5.85
CA LEU A 269 -2.15 -12.41 -6.46
C LEU A 269 -1.33 -12.53 -7.75
N ARG A 270 0.00 -12.43 -7.61
CA ARG A 270 0.98 -12.39 -8.72
C ARG A 270 2.01 -13.54 -8.67
N ARG A 271 1.71 -14.64 -7.97
CA ARG A 271 2.54 -15.86 -7.97
C ARG A 271 2.61 -16.43 -9.39
N PRO A 272 3.81 -16.64 -9.96
CA PRO A 272 3.95 -17.24 -11.28
C PRO A 272 3.18 -18.56 -11.40
N LYS A 273 2.49 -18.76 -12.54
CA LYS A 273 1.62 -19.92 -12.83
C LYS A 273 0.35 -20.03 -11.96
N ALA A 274 0.15 -19.12 -11.01
CA ALA A 274 -1.02 -19.07 -10.14
C ALA A 274 -1.48 -17.61 -9.95
N GLU A 275 -1.51 -16.85 -11.03
CA GLU A 275 -1.93 -15.44 -10.98
C GLU A 275 -3.45 -15.30 -10.88
N GLY A 276 -3.88 -14.26 -10.19
CA GLY A 276 -5.25 -13.73 -10.22
C GLY A 276 -5.40 -12.64 -11.28
N ILE A 277 -6.57 -11.99 -11.31
CA ILE A 277 -6.77 -10.78 -12.12
C ILE A 277 -5.76 -9.70 -11.65
N PRO A 278 -5.04 -9.04 -12.58
CA PRO A 278 -4.15 -7.94 -12.23
C PRO A 278 -4.99 -6.71 -11.84
N PHE A 279 -5.20 -6.53 -10.54
CA PHE A 279 -5.97 -5.40 -10.01
C PHE A 279 -5.10 -4.16 -9.79
N HIS A 280 -5.72 -3.00 -9.97
CA HIS A 280 -5.28 -1.78 -9.32
C HIS A 280 -6.16 -1.47 -8.11
N MET A 281 -5.59 -0.76 -7.13
CA MET A 281 -6.31 -0.30 -5.95
C MET A 281 -5.82 1.09 -5.55
N LEU A 282 -6.72 1.89 -5.01
CA LEU A 282 -6.37 3.12 -4.32
C LEU A 282 -7.23 3.34 -3.08
N ARG A 283 -6.74 4.21 -2.20
CA ARG A 283 -7.51 4.69 -1.05
C ARG A 283 -7.41 6.20 -0.92
N ILE A 284 -8.55 6.88 -0.97
CA ILE A 284 -8.64 8.34 -0.85
C ILE A 284 -9.45 8.78 0.37
N ASP A 285 -9.21 9.99 0.83
CA ASP A 285 -10.13 10.71 1.70
C ASP A 285 -11.15 11.54 0.87
N VAL A 286 -12.02 12.29 1.56
CA VAL A 286 -13.04 13.12 0.94
C VAL A 286 -12.47 14.30 0.13
N ALA A 287 -11.25 14.74 0.43
CA ALA A 287 -10.55 15.79 -0.29
C ALA A 287 -9.83 15.26 -1.55
N GLY A 288 -9.77 13.94 -1.72
CA GLY A 288 -9.10 13.29 -2.85
C GLY A 288 -7.64 12.94 -2.59
N ASN A 289 -7.15 13.10 -1.35
CA ASN A 289 -5.78 12.74 -1.01
C ASN A 289 -5.61 11.22 -1.09
N ILE A 290 -4.70 10.76 -1.95
CA ILE A 290 -4.40 9.34 -2.11
C ILE A 290 -3.42 8.92 -1.02
N SER A 291 -3.85 7.99 -0.17
CA SER A 291 -3.03 7.47 0.94
C SER A 291 -2.46 6.06 0.68
N LYS A 292 -2.95 5.37 -0.35
CA LYS A 292 -2.44 4.09 -0.86
C LYS A 292 -2.76 3.97 -2.35
N ARG A 293 -1.85 3.42 -3.14
CA ARG A 293 -2.05 3.11 -4.56
C ARG A 293 -1.30 1.84 -4.95
N PHE A 294 -1.91 1.04 -5.81
CA PHE A 294 -1.33 -0.17 -6.41
C PHE A 294 -1.78 -0.24 -7.86
N SER A 295 -0.85 -0.44 -8.79
CA SER A 295 -1.09 -0.27 -10.23
C SER A 295 -0.99 -1.58 -11.01
N GLY A 296 -1.43 -2.70 -10.42
CA GLY A 296 -1.22 -4.03 -11.01
C GLY A 296 -1.92 -4.24 -12.36
N SER A 297 -3.03 -3.54 -12.62
CA SER A 297 -3.75 -3.57 -13.91
C SER A 297 -3.04 -2.82 -15.05
N GLY A 298 -1.95 -2.12 -14.75
CA GLY A 298 -1.27 -1.22 -15.69
C GLY A 298 -1.91 0.17 -15.80
N ILE A 299 -2.98 0.47 -15.03
CA ILE A 299 -3.44 1.85 -14.87
C ILE A 299 -2.32 2.68 -14.24
N ARG A 300 -2.16 3.93 -14.67
CA ARG A 300 -1.25 4.88 -14.03
C ARG A 300 -2.06 5.93 -13.32
N PHE A 301 -1.83 6.07 -12.03
CA PHE A 301 -2.34 7.20 -11.26
C PHE A 301 -1.38 8.37 -11.42
N ALA A 302 -1.94 9.57 -11.55
CA ALA A 302 -1.16 10.79 -11.48
C ALA A 302 -0.32 10.80 -10.20
N ARG A 303 0.97 11.08 -10.32
CA ARG A 303 1.92 11.14 -9.21
C ARG A 303 1.79 12.45 -8.43
N PHE A 304 1.58 13.55 -9.15
CA PHE A 304 1.51 14.92 -8.65
C PHE A 304 0.15 15.58 -8.91
N GLY A 305 -0.63 15.06 -9.86
CA GLY A 305 -2.00 15.51 -10.14
C GLY A 305 -3.06 14.88 -9.23
N GLY A 306 -4.19 15.59 -9.04
CA GLY A 306 -5.36 15.05 -8.35
C GLY A 306 -6.05 13.94 -9.14
N ALA A 307 -6.67 12.98 -8.44
CA ALA A 307 -7.47 11.94 -9.09
C ALA A 307 -8.69 12.55 -9.82
N CYS A 308 -9.04 12.01 -10.99
CA CYS A 308 -10.17 12.51 -11.78
C CYS A 308 -11.48 12.47 -10.97
N PRO A 309 -12.18 13.60 -10.75
CA PRO A 309 -13.38 13.65 -9.92
C PRO A 309 -14.58 12.87 -10.51
N ARG A 310 -14.51 12.50 -11.80
CA ARG A 310 -15.50 11.62 -12.45
C ARG A 310 -15.37 10.16 -12.05
N TRP A 311 -14.29 9.79 -11.38
CA TRP A 311 -14.04 8.42 -10.97
C TRP A 311 -14.93 8.01 -9.79
N ASN A 312 -15.47 6.80 -9.83
CA ASN A 312 -16.46 6.28 -8.88
C ASN A 312 -15.98 6.24 -7.43
N VAL A 313 -14.67 6.29 -7.20
CA VAL A 313 -14.10 6.39 -5.85
C VAL A 313 -14.56 7.66 -5.12
N PHE A 314 -14.75 8.78 -5.83
CA PHE A 314 -15.33 10.00 -5.27
C PHE A 314 -16.85 9.86 -5.05
N GLN A 315 -17.55 9.20 -5.98
CA GLN A 315 -18.98 8.94 -5.86
C GLN A 315 -19.31 8.01 -4.68
N ALA A 316 -18.36 7.19 -4.22
CA ALA A 316 -18.55 6.34 -3.04
C ALA A 316 -18.93 7.15 -1.79
N PHE A 317 -18.39 8.36 -1.63
CA PHE A 317 -18.71 9.24 -0.49
C PHE A 317 -20.17 9.71 -0.49
N MET A 318 -20.83 9.76 -1.66
CA MET A 318 -22.24 10.15 -1.78
C MET A 318 -23.19 9.04 -1.32
N THR A 319 -22.71 7.81 -1.22
CA THR A 319 -23.48 6.66 -0.71
C THR A 319 -22.60 5.77 0.17
N PRO A 320 -22.33 6.21 1.40
CA PRO A 320 -21.43 5.51 2.29
C PRO A 320 -21.84 4.04 2.49
N GLY A 321 -20.86 3.15 2.41
CA GLY A 321 -21.01 1.72 2.64
C GLY A 321 -21.56 0.91 1.45
N MET A 322 -22.07 1.56 0.40
CA MET A 322 -22.54 0.88 -0.82
C MET A 322 -21.42 0.73 -1.86
N ILE A 323 -21.38 -0.41 -2.55
CA ILE A 323 -20.45 -0.62 -3.67
C ILE A 323 -20.95 0.16 -4.89
N ARG A 324 -20.09 1.02 -5.42
CA ARG A 324 -20.26 1.71 -6.71
C ARG A 324 -19.48 0.99 -7.78
N VAL A 325 -20.07 0.87 -8.97
CA VAL A 325 -19.44 0.21 -10.11
C VAL A 325 -19.35 1.22 -11.25
N GLN A 326 -18.23 1.23 -11.96
CA GLN A 326 -18.02 2.08 -13.13
C GLN A 326 -17.13 1.39 -14.14
N VAL A 327 -17.45 1.54 -15.42
CA VAL A 327 -16.50 1.29 -16.51
C VAL A 327 -15.96 2.64 -16.95
N GLY A 328 -14.64 2.84 -16.83
CA GLY A 328 -13.97 4.10 -17.15
C GLY A 328 -12.97 3.91 -18.27
N GLN A 329 -12.94 4.84 -19.23
CA GLN A 329 -11.93 4.91 -20.27
C GLN A 329 -10.92 6.01 -19.93
N MET A 330 -9.64 5.67 -19.96
CA MET A 330 -8.53 6.61 -19.77
C MET A 330 -8.25 7.39 -21.05
N PRO A 331 -7.55 8.55 -20.99
CA PRO A 331 -7.22 9.33 -22.19
C PRO A 331 -6.42 8.57 -23.24
N ASP A 332 -5.69 7.53 -22.85
CA ASP A 332 -4.95 6.64 -23.75
C ASP A 332 -5.82 5.55 -24.41
N GLY A 333 -7.14 5.60 -24.19
CA GLY A 333 -8.12 4.68 -24.77
C GLY A 333 -8.34 3.38 -23.98
N ARG A 334 -7.49 3.07 -22.99
CA ARG A 334 -7.64 1.85 -22.17
C ARG A 334 -8.88 1.94 -21.28
N THR A 335 -9.58 0.82 -21.15
CA THR A 335 -10.84 0.74 -20.38
C THR A 335 -10.67 -0.16 -19.17
N PHE A 336 -11.16 0.30 -18.01
CA PHE A 336 -11.08 -0.41 -16.74
C PHE A 336 -12.47 -0.58 -16.12
N PHE A 337 -12.68 -1.71 -15.44
CA PHE A 337 -13.88 -1.96 -14.64
C PHE A 337 -13.52 -1.74 -13.17
N CYS A 338 -14.09 -0.70 -12.57
CA CYS A 338 -13.78 -0.31 -11.20
C CYS A 338 -14.98 -0.52 -10.28
N ILE A 339 -14.70 -0.99 -9.07
CA ILE A 339 -15.61 -0.91 -7.92
C ILE A 339 -15.05 0.06 -6.87
N ALA A 340 -15.91 0.72 -6.12
CA ALA A 340 -15.50 1.58 -5.01
C ALA A 340 -16.48 1.54 -3.84
N ARG A 341 -15.97 1.67 -2.61
CA ARG A 341 -16.78 1.68 -1.38
C ARG A 341 -16.09 2.51 -0.30
N THR A 342 -16.88 3.24 0.50
CA THR A 342 -16.33 3.89 1.69
C THR A 342 -16.06 2.89 2.81
N ILE A 343 -14.99 3.12 3.54
CA ILE A 343 -14.64 2.45 4.77
C ILE A 343 -14.55 3.48 5.89
N GLN A 344 -14.90 3.07 7.11
CA GLN A 344 -14.60 3.84 8.31
C GLN A 344 -13.36 3.23 8.94
N ARG A 345 -12.41 4.08 9.37
CA ARG A 345 -11.30 3.58 10.18
C ARG A 345 -11.84 3.13 11.52
N ASP A 346 -11.19 2.11 12.08
CA ASP A 346 -11.46 1.71 13.45
C ASP A 346 -11.00 2.86 14.37
N SER A 347 -11.92 3.75 14.76
CA SER A 347 -11.73 4.79 15.78
C SER A 347 -12.94 4.81 16.70
N GLY A 348 -12.73 5.19 17.96
CA GLY A 348 -13.78 5.13 18.97
C GLY A 348 -13.66 6.23 20.01
N GLY A 349 -14.79 6.55 20.63
CA GLY A 349 -14.94 7.66 21.57
C GLY A 349 -15.89 8.72 21.01
N TYR A 350 -16.77 9.24 21.87
CA TYR A 350 -17.79 10.23 21.50
C TYR A 350 -17.20 11.50 20.87
N HIS A 351 -15.98 11.88 21.27
CA HIS A 351 -15.27 13.06 20.76
C HIS A 351 -14.22 12.74 19.69
N ALA A 352 -14.04 11.47 19.32
CA ALA A 352 -13.01 11.09 18.36
C ALA A 352 -13.49 11.37 16.93
N PRO A 353 -12.64 11.97 16.07
CA PRO A 353 -12.97 12.08 14.65
C PRO A 353 -13.18 10.69 14.04
N GLN A 354 -14.17 10.60 13.15
CA GLN A 354 -14.55 9.39 12.44
C GLN A 354 -14.16 9.54 10.96
N PRO A 355 -12.86 9.39 10.61
CA PRO A 355 -12.42 9.60 9.24
C PRO A 355 -13.03 8.53 8.33
N VAL A 356 -13.74 8.99 7.31
CA VAL A 356 -14.25 8.17 6.23
C VAL A 356 -13.27 8.21 5.07
N MET A 357 -12.87 7.04 4.59
CA MET A 357 -12.04 6.88 3.40
C MET A 357 -12.84 6.15 2.33
N ALA A 358 -12.45 6.24 1.06
CA ALA A 358 -12.96 5.40 0.00
C ALA A 358 -11.84 4.51 -0.56
N VAL A 359 -12.16 3.24 -0.78
CA VAL A 359 -11.28 2.28 -1.47
C VAL A 359 -11.86 2.04 -2.85
N GLY A 360 -11.03 2.22 -3.88
CA GLY A 360 -11.31 1.80 -5.25
C GLY A 360 -10.48 0.58 -5.61
N LEU A 361 -11.04 -0.33 -6.41
CA LEU A 361 -10.40 -1.53 -6.95
C LEU A 361 -10.85 -1.70 -8.41
N GLY A 362 -9.97 -2.04 -9.35
CA GLY A 362 -10.40 -2.36 -10.71
C GLY A 362 -9.33 -2.93 -11.63
#